data_AF-A0A8T2HUS4-F1
#
_entry.id   AF-A0A8T2HUS4-F1
#
_cell.length_a   1.000
_cell.length_b   1.000
_cell.length_c   1.000
_cell.angle_alpha   90.00
_cell.angle_beta   90.00
_cell.angle_gamma   90.00
#
_symmetry.space_group_name_H-M   'P 1'
#
loop_
_entity.id
_entity.type
_entity.pdbx_description
1 polymer ?
#
loop_
_entity_poly.entity_id
_entity_poly.type
_entity_poly.pdbx_seq_one_letter_code
_entity_poly.pdbx_strand_id
1 'polypeptide(L)'
;MKNPRSATDWRLSRQSAIIGAISLLILHTIFKQSPQQKPRGITIYPQFKHLYNHDVYWELPTKSPPLGVLIFLHGCNHAAGDVFPQSTRCPKCLGLPEEQRTRKLAVNHHSLAVVAISSLQATHEGKGCWDPQHGTTPGQDDLSSVAAIIENLIADHEPQLQKLPIYALGVSSGGSLALLLPKVMQLAGICSQIMAIYPQELESVLNTSTRLQQKERHFKYPPTIFMHMPRDIHTASYVKQDVAALQSAHIPVEVAETAARPLTSNFLTLHSDGQISHNLAIGIVGALQLHNLLDTKGFLVNDPRKSRGEWVKAVEPVTENFLSLEPDKSPLMTLMNVAFAGHEIITSGLDSALKWLEHGGQGDLARWIHEEETAEGLEA
;
A
#
# COMPACT_ATOMS: atom_id res chain seq x y z
N MET A 1 53.77 39.35 62.37
CA MET A 1 54.35 38.49 61.31
C MET A 1 53.56 37.19 61.23
N LYS A 2 53.17 36.80 60.00
CA LYS A 2 52.70 35.48 59.53
C LYS A 2 51.69 34.68 60.40
N ASN A 3 50.47 34.61 59.87
CA ASN A 3 49.54 33.47 60.02
C ASN A 3 50.10 32.28 59.17
N PRO A 4 49.81 30.97 59.44
CA PRO A 4 48.45 30.43 59.18
C PRO A 4 47.95 29.17 59.96
N ARG A 5 46.61 29.07 60.00
CA ARG A 5 45.69 27.90 59.85
C ARG A 5 45.71 26.70 60.83
N SER A 6 44.58 26.51 61.52
CA SER A 6 43.65 25.34 61.46
C SER A 6 42.61 25.55 62.60
N ALA A 7 41.41 24.99 62.71
CA ALA A 7 40.61 23.99 62.01
C ALA A 7 39.16 24.24 62.50
N THR A 8 38.19 24.41 61.60
CA THR A 8 36.74 24.24 61.92
C THR A 8 35.95 24.27 60.61
N ASP A 9 35.85 23.13 59.92
CA ASP A 9 34.72 22.91 59.01
C ASP A 9 34.55 21.42 58.69
N TRP A 10 33.74 20.74 59.50
CA TRP A 10 33.28 19.37 59.24
C TRP A 10 31.86 19.25 59.78
N ARG A 11 30.90 19.97 59.20
CA ARG A 11 29.46 19.69 59.43
C ARG A 11 28.51 20.31 58.40
N LEU A 12 28.91 20.49 57.15
CA LEU A 12 28.01 20.88 56.05
C LEU A 12 28.39 20.18 54.75
N SER A 13 28.22 18.84 54.67
CA SER A 13 28.25 18.14 53.37
C SER A 13 27.51 16.79 53.31
N ARG A 14 26.64 16.47 54.28
CA ARG A 14 25.89 15.19 54.28
C ARG A 14 24.37 15.30 54.24
N GLN A 15 23.81 16.48 53.94
CA GLN A 15 22.36 16.64 53.75
C GLN A 15 21.92 16.90 52.31
N SER A 16 22.83 17.13 51.36
CA SER A 16 22.49 17.29 49.94
C SER A 16 22.59 16.00 49.11
N ALA A 17 23.02 14.88 49.70
CA ALA A 17 23.17 13.60 49.00
C ALA A 17 22.01 12.61 49.23
N ILE A 18 21.04 12.92 50.11
CA ILE A 18 19.93 12.01 50.43
C ILE A 18 18.60 12.43 49.77
N ILE A 19 18.47 13.68 49.33
CA ILE A 19 17.27 14.15 48.61
C ILE A 19 17.34 13.82 47.10
N GLY A 20 18.54 13.62 46.54
CA GLY A 20 18.74 13.18 45.15
C GLY A 20 18.48 11.69 44.89
N ALA A 21 18.54 10.84 45.91
CA ALA A 21 18.36 9.38 45.76
C ALA A 21 16.91 8.92 45.98
N ILE A 22 16.06 9.70 46.65
CA ILE A 22 14.65 9.36 46.88
C ILE A 22 13.75 9.84 45.72
N SER A 23 14.19 10.84 44.95
CA SER A 23 13.49 11.28 43.73
C SER A 23 13.70 10.35 42.52
N LEU A 24 14.74 9.50 42.53
CA LEU A 24 14.96 8.49 41.49
C LEU A 24 14.28 7.14 41.77
N LEU A 25 13.93 6.84 43.03
CA LEU A 25 13.27 5.57 43.39
C LEU A 25 11.74 5.63 43.34
N ILE A 26 11.14 6.81 43.45
CA ILE A 26 9.67 6.99 43.30
C ILE A 26 9.27 7.09 41.82
N LEU A 27 10.17 7.52 40.93
CA LEU A 27 9.96 7.44 39.47
C LEU A 27 10.15 6.02 38.90
N HIS A 28 10.84 5.13 39.61
CA HIS A 28 11.01 3.73 39.22
C HIS A 28 9.94 2.77 39.78
N THR A 29 9.07 3.21 40.69
CA THR A 29 8.01 2.36 41.27
C THR A 29 6.59 2.71 40.84
N ILE A 30 6.39 3.81 40.10
CA ILE A 30 5.09 4.12 39.44
C ILE A 30 5.02 3.52 38.01
N PHE A 31 6.13 3.00 37.47
CA PHE A 31 6.18 2.23 36.22
C PHE A 31 6.24 0.70 36.45
N LYS A 32 5.69 0.19 37.57
CA LYS A 32 5.19 -1.19 37.55
C LYS A 32 3.91 -1.16 36.73
N GLN A 33 4.08 -1.46 35.44
CA GLN A 33 3.03 -1.86 34.54
C GLN A 33 2.01 -2.68 35.34
N SER A 34 0.84 -2.09 35.58
CA SER A 34 -0.39 -2.86 35.62
C SER A 34 -0.26 -3.88 34.48
N PRO A 35 -0.48 -5.19 34.71
CA PRO A 35 -0.49 -6.12 33.60
C PRO A 35 -1.50 -5.53 32.63
N GLN A 36 -1.00 -4.94 31.54
CA GLN A 36 -1.83 -4.51 30.44
C GLN A 36 -2.59 -5.78 30.14
N GLN A 37 -3.88 -5.78 30.43
CA GLN A 37 -4.77 -6.75 29.85
C GLN A 37 -4.48 -6.62 28.38
N LYS A 38 -3.74 -7.60 27.86
CA LYS A 38 -3.42 -7.74 26.46
C LYS A 38 -4.77 -7.49 25.81
N PRO A 39 -4.97 -6.38 25.06
CA PRO A 39 -6.24 -6.23 24.37
C PRO A 39 -6.40 -7.55 23.64
N ARG A 40 -7.54 -8.22 23.82
CA ARG A 40 -7.90 -9.34 22.95
C ARG A 40 -8.14 -8.71 21.58
N GLY A 41 -7.06 -8.26 20.95
CA GLY A 41 -7.04 -7.78 19.60
C GLY A 41 -7.42 -8.99 18.79
N ILE A 42 -8.62 -8.94 18.23
CA ILE A 42 -9.03 -9.79 17.12
C ILE A 42 -7.87 -9.69 16.14
N THR A 43 -7.04 -10.73 16.09
CA THR A 43 -5.88 -10.69 15.23
C THR A 43 -6.35 -11.23 13.90
N ILE A 44 -6.65 -10.31 13.00
CA ILE A 44 -7.10 -10.62 11.65
C ILE A 44 -5.84 -11.00 10.88
N TYR A 45 -5.69 -12.29 10.59
CA TYR A 45 -4.57 -12.79 9.81
C TYR A 45 -5.08 -13.22 8.45
N PRO A 46 -4.26 -13.09 7.39
CA PRO A 46 -4.60 -13.70 6.13
C PRO A 46 -4.67 -15.22 6.27
N GLN A 47 -5.61 -15.82 5.56
CA GLN A 47 -5.49 -17.21 5.12
C GLN A 47 -4.44 -17.29 4.01
N PHE A 48 -3.82 -18.46 3.84
CA PHE A 48 -2.78 -18.69 2.84
C PHE A 48 -2.95 -20.04 2.16
N LYS A 49 -2.78 -20.05 0.83
CA LYS A 49 -2.69 -21.25 0.00
C LYS A 49 -1.68 -21.02 -1.12
N HIS A 50 -1.08 -22.11 -1.56
CA HIS A 50 -0.38 -22.17 -2.83
C HIS A 50 -1.31 -22.80 -3.87
N LEU A 51 -1.78 -22.03 -4.84
CA LEU A 51 -2.76 -22.45 -5.85
C LEU A 51 -2.21 -22.14 -7.24
N TYR A 52 -2.23 -23.12 -8.14
CA TYR A 52 -1.76 -22.96 -9.52
C TYR A 52 -0.35 -22.35 -9.63
N ASN A 53 0.58 -22.72 -8.75
CA ASN A 53 1.94 -22.15 -8.68
C ASN A 53 2.02 -20.68 -8.21
N HIS A 54 0.96 -20.15 -7.60
CA HIS A 54 0.94 -18.82 -7.00
C HIS A 54 0.77 -18.89 -5.48
N ASP A 55 1.42 -17.98 -4.78
CA ASP A 55 1.12 -17.69 -3.39
C ASP A 55 -0.11 -16.79 -3.32
N VAL A 56 -1.15 -17.27 -2.62
CA VAL A 56 -2.44 -16.60 -2.50
C VAL A 56 -2.73 -16.35 -1.03
N TYR A 57 -2.95 -15.08 -0.69
CA TYR A 57 -3.33 -14.64 0.65
C TYR A 57 -4.69 -13.97 0.58
N TRP A 58 -5.57 -14.25 1.54
CA TRP A 58 -6.87 -13.59 1.58
C TRP A 58 -7.40 -13.34 2.98
N GLU A 59 -8.28 -12.37 3.07
CA GLU A 59 -8.96 -11.96 4.29
C GLU A 59 -10.39 -11.53 4.01
N LEU A 60 -11.28 -11.88 4.94
CA LEU A 60 -12.67 -11.43 4.92
C LEU A 60 -12.87 -10.29 5.93
N PRO A 61 -13.82 -9.38 5.68
CA PRO A 61 -14.30 -8.45 6.69
C PRO A 61 -14.78 -9.18 7.94
N THR A 62 -14.32 -8.71 9.10
CA THR A 62 -14.64 -9.34 10.40
C THR A 62 -15.79 -8.64 11.13
N LYS A 63 -16.12 -7.40 10.72
CA LYS A 63 -17.17 -6.57 11.34
C LYS A 63 -18.52 -6.68 10.63
N SER A 64 -18.54 -7.19 9.40
CA SER A 64 -19.69 -7.25 8.51
C SER A 64 -19.54 -8.42 7.53
N PRO A 65 -20.63 -8.92 6.93
CA PRO A 65 -20.54 -9.83 5.78
C PRO A 65 -19.83 -9.14 4.60
N PRO A 66 -19.09 -9.90 3.77
CA PRO A 66 -18.48 -9.35 2.56
C PRO A 66 -19.54 -8.87 1.56
N LEU A 67 -19.30 -7.71 0.95
CA LEU A 67 -20.13 -7.12 -0.12
C LEU A 67 -19.56 -7.35 -1.52
N GLY A 68 -18.32 -7.83 -1.60
CA GLY A 68 -17.58 -8.04 -2.83
C GLY A 68 -16.21 -8.65 -2.56
N VAL A 69 -15.47 -8.88 -3.65
CA VAL A 69 -14.08 -9.35 -3.63
C VAL A 69 -13.22 -8.30 -4.32
N LEU A 70 -12.12 -7.90 -3.68
CA LEU A 70 -11.05 -7.12 -4.30
C LEU A 70 -9.86 -8.04 -4.55
N ILE A 71 -9.57 -8.31 -5.82
CA ILE A 71 -8.33 -8.95 -6.25
C ILE A 71 -7.24 -7.89 -6.21
N PHE A 72 -6.15 -8.15 -5.49
CA PHE A 72 -4.97 -7.29 -5.44
C PHE A 72 -3.82 -7.91 -6.24
N LEU A 73 -3.39 -7.22 -7.30
CA LEU A 73 -2.29 -7.63 -8.18
C LEU A 73 -1.13 -6.64 -8.03
N HIS A 74 -0.03 -7.11 -7.44
CA HIS A 74 1.09 -6.27 -7.02
C HIS A 74 1.91 -5.69 -8.20
N GLY A 75 2.77 -4.71 -7.94
CA GLY A 75 3.75 -4.21 -8.92
C GLY A 75 4.98 -5.12 -9.05
N CYS A 76 5.84 -4.86 -10.04
CA CYS A 76 7.09 -5.61 -10.18
C CYS A 76 7.94 -5.58 -8.90
N ASN A 77 8.57 -6.70 -8.54
CA ASN A 77 9.39 -6.88 -7.33
C ASN A 77 8.61 -6.90 -6.00
N HIS A 78 7.29 -6.92 -6.06
CA HIS A 78 6.43 -7.14 -4.90
C HIS A 78 5.84 -8.56 -4.91
N ALA A 79 5.11 -8.91 -3.86
CA ALA A 79 4.39 -10.17 -3.72
C ALA A 79 3.08 -9.98 -2.92
N ALA A 80 2.19 -10.96 -2.95
CA ALA A 80 0.95 -10.92 -2.18
C ALA A 80 1.15 -10.75 -0.65
N GLY A 81 2.29 -11.23 -0.13
CA GLY A 81 2.65 -11.09 1.27
C GLY A 81 2.91 -9.64 1.72
N ASP A 82 3.10 -8.71 0.80
CA ASP A 82 3.37 -7.30 1.13
C ASP A 82 2.12 -6.58 1.64
N VAL A 83 0.94 -7.09 1.29
CA VAL A 83 -0.38 -6.57 1.68
C VAL A 83 -0.71 -6.82 3.15
N PHE A 84 -0.04 -7.78 3.79
CA PHE A 84 -0.34 -8.20 5.15
C PHE A 84 0.84 -7.92 6.08
N PRO A 85 0.61 -7.58 7.36
CA PRO A 85 1.69 -7.35 8.30
C PRO A 85 2.43 -8.65 8.63
N GLN A 86 3.74 -8.53 8.90
CA GLN A 86 4.52 -9.64 9.42
C GLN A 86 3.92 -10.16 10.73
N SER A 87 3.77 -11.48 10.82
CA SER A 87 3.22 -12.12 12.02
C SER A 87 3.71 -13.56 12.18
N THR A 88 3.36 -14.20 13.29
CA THR A 88 3.66 -15.62 13.49
C THR A 88 2.98 -16.54 12.46
N ARG A 89 1.86 -16.10 11.87
CA ARG A 89 1.13 -16.85 10.83
C ARG A 89 1.54 -16.49 9.40
N CYS A 90 2.12 -15.31 9.22
CA CYS A 90 2.78 -14.94 7.97
C CYS A 90 4.17 -14.37 8.26
N PRO A 91 5.16 -15.23 8.58
CA PRO A 91 6.49 -14.77 8.95
C PRO A 91 7.25 -14.12 7.79
N LYS A 92 6.82 -14.39 6.55
CA LYS A 92 7.38 -13.84 5.31
C LYS A 92 6.65 -12.59 4.79
N CYS A 93 5.52 -12.22 5.39
CA CYS A 93 4.81 -11.01 5.01
C CYS A 93 5.63 -9.77 5.39
N LEU A 94 5.63 -8.74 4.53
CA LEU A 94 6.37 -7.50 4.78
C LEU A 94 5.48 -6.42 5.41
N GLY A 95 4.24 -6.29 4.93
CA GLY A 95 3.33 -5.25 5.39
C GLY A 95 3.79 -3.87 4.92
N LEU A 96 3.93 -3.65 3.62
CA LEU A 96 4.33 -2.35 3.10
C LEU A 96 3.19 -1.32 3.23
N PRO A 97 3.54 -0.03 3.44
CA PRO A 97 2.57 1.00 3.83
C PRO A 97 1.32 1.11 2.93
N GLU A 98 1.51 1.22 1.62
CA GLU A 98 0.41 1.49 0.68
C GLU A 98 -0.42 0.22 0.42
N GLU A 99 0.21 -0.95 0.41
CA GLU A 99 -0.43 -2.25 0.29
C GLU A 99 -1.30 -2.57 1.51
N GLN A 100 -0.78 -2.34 2.72
CA GLN A 100 -1.55 -2.52 3.95
C GLN A 100 -2.73 -1.56 4.03
N ARG A 101 -2.54 -0.30 3.61
CA ARG A 101 -3.62 0.68 3.60
C ARG A 101 -4.69 0.33 2.56
N THR A 102 -4.30 -0.13 1.36
CA THR A 102 -5.23 -0.69 0.36
C THR A 102 -6.10 -1.79 0.97
N ARG A 103 -5.48 -2.77 1.64
CA ARG A 103 -6.21 -3.83 2.37
C ARG A 103 -7.16 -3.25 3.40
N LYS A 104 -6.72 -2.31 4.22
CA LYS A 104 -7.53 -1.75 5.30
C LYS A 104 -8.74 -0.98 4.80
N LEU A 105 -8.59 -0.19 3.73
CA LEU A 105 -9.71 0.52 3.10
C LEU A 105 -10.73 -0.50 2.56
N ALA A 106 -10.27 -1.46 1.76
CA ALA A 106 -11.13 -2.50 1.18
C ALA A 106 -11.90 -3.30 2.26
N VAL A 107 -11.21 -3.79 3.29
CA VAL A 107 -11.82 -4.62 4.34
C VAL A 107 -12.70 -3.80 5.29
N ASN A 108 -12.25 -2.62 5.73
CA ASN A 108 -12.91 -1.89 6.83
C ASN A 108 -13.92 -0.84 6.37
N HIS A 109 -13.71 -0.19 5.22
CA HIS A 109 -14.61 0.86 4.73
C HIS A 109 -15.61 0.30 3.73
N HIS A 110 -15.16 -0.60 2.87
CA HIS A 110 -15.95 -1.16 1.77
C HIS A 110 -16.53 -2.55 2.07
N SER A 111 -16.13 -3.19 3.17
CA SER A 111 -16.52 -4.57 3.48
C SER A 111 -16.24 -5.55 2.31
N LEU A 112 -15.10 -5.40 1.64
CA LEU A 112 -14.65 -6.30 0.58
C LEU A 112 -13.73 -7.38 1.16
N ALA A 113 -13.90 -8.61 0.70
CA ALA A 113 -12.86 -9.62 0.86
C ALA A 113 -11.64 -9.23 0.02
N VAL A 114 -10.44 -9.29 0.57
CA VAL A 114 -9.21 -8.99 -0.17
C VAL A 114 -8.52 -10.31 -0.50
N VAL A 115 -8.20 -10.50 -1.78
CA VAL A 115 -7.43 -11.66 -2.28
C VAL A 115 -6.20 -11.13 -2.98
N ALA A 116 -5.04 -11.24 -2.34
CA ALA A 116 -3.75 -10.86 -2.91
C ALA A 116 -3.08 -12.10 -3.52
N ILE A 117 -2.59 -11.96 -4.75
CA ILE A 117 -1.99 -13.05 -5.52
C ILE A 117 -0.58 -12.62 -5.94
N SER A 118 0.42 -13.46 -5.69
CA SER A 118 1.79 -13.25 -6.20
C SER A 118 1.87 -13.71 -7.65
N SER A 119 2.61 -13.02 -8.52
CA SER A 119 2.88 -13.53 -9.88
C SER A 119 3.69 -14.81 -9.86
N LEU A 120 3.65 -15.59 -10.95
CA LEU A 120 4.45 -16.82 -11.08
C LEU A 120 5.94 -16.57 -10.79
N GLN A 121 6.47 -15.44 -11.29
CA GLN A 121 7.87 -15.06 -11.12
C GLN A 121 8.21 -14.62 -9.68
N ALA A 122 7.24 -14.09 -8.93
CA ALA A 122 7.48 -13.58 -7.59
C ALA A 122 7.75 -14.70 -6.57
N THR A 123 7.25 -15.91 -6.83
CA THR A 123 7.34 -17.07 -5.92
C THR A 123 8.77 -17.58 -5.66
N HIS A 124 9.74 -17.20 -6.48
CA HIS A 124 11.09 -17.75 -6.38
C HIS A 124 12.06 -16.93 -5.53
N GLU A 125 12.17 -15.60 -5.70
CA GLU A 125 13.14 -14.78 -4.93
C GLU A 125 12.71 -13.30 -4.75
N GLY A 126 11.42 -12.99 -4.87
CA GLY A 126 10.90 -11.62 -4.66
C GLY A 126 11.24 -10.63 -5.77
N LYS A 127 11.37 -11.10 -7.01
CA LYS A 127 11.66 -10.27 -8.20
C LYS A 127 10.79 -10.66 -9.39
N GLY A 128 9.48 -10.71 -9.18
CA GLY A 128 8.52 -11.04 -10.22
C GLY A 128 7.79 -9.82 -10.75
N CYS A 129 7.62 -9.76 -12.05
CA CYS A 129 6.54 -9.01 -12.67
C CYS A 129 5.43 -9.99 -13.06
N TRP A 130 4.26 -9.45 -13.39
CA TRP A 130 3.25 -10.20 -14.12
C TRP A 130 3.66 -10.32 -15.58
N ASP A 131 3.53 -11.52 -16.13
CA ASP A 131 3.66 -11.78 -17.56
C ASP A 131 2.28 -12.18 -18.10
N PRO A 132 1.52 -11.24 -18.70
CA PRO A 132 0.21 -11.54 -19.26
C PRO A 132 0.32 -12.33 -20.59
N GLN A 133 1.52 -12.59 -21.10
CA GLN A 133 1.73 -13.27 -22.37
C GLN A 133 2.01 -14.77 -22.16
N HIS A 134 1.45 -15.59 -23.06
CA HIS A 134 1.82 -17.00 -23.29
C HIS A 134 1.15 -18.10 -22.45
N GLY A 135 -0.17 -18.06 -22.29
CA GLY A 135 -0.89 -19.30 -21.98
C GLY A 135 -2.40 -19.16 -21.94
N THR A 136 -3.07 -20.30 -22.00
CA THR A 136 -4.49 -20.46 -21.67
C THR A 136 -4.65 -21.51 -20.57
N THR A 137 -3.57 -21.76 -19.81
CA THR A 137 -3.42 -22.93 -18.97
C THR A 137 -3.07 -22.48 -17.56
N PRO A 138 -4.00 -22.56 -16.61
CA PRO A 138 -3.73 -22.28 -15.21
C PRO A 138 -2.49 -23.03 -14.70
N GLY A 139 -1.61 -22.33 -14.01
CA GLY A 139 -0.31 -22.82 -13.55
C GLY A 139 0.86 -22.61 -14.52
N GLN A 140 0.60 -22.09 -15.73
CA GLN A 140 1.62 -21.79 -16.75
C GLN A 140 1.65 -20.32 -17.16
N ASP A 141 0.52 -19.60 -17.05
CA ASP A 141 0.42 -18.16 -17.30
C ASP A 141 -0.35 -17.45 -16.18
N ASP A 142 0.01 -16.19 -15.90
CA ASP A 142 -0.60 -15.43 -14.81
C ASP A 142 -2.10 -15.15 -15.06
N LEU A 143 -2.49 -14.83 -16.30
CA LEU A 143 -3.85 -14.39 -16.64
C LEU A 143 -4.90 -15.46 -16.38
N SER A 144 -4.69 -16.67 -16.91
CA SER A 144 -5.58 -17.81 -16.73
C SER A 144 -5.54 -18.33 -15.29
N SER A 145 -4.37 -18.24 -14.64
CA SER A 145 -4.21 -18.67 -13.25
C SER A 145 -4.99 -17.80 -12.29
N VAL A 146 -4.96 -16.45 -12.43
CA VAL A 146 -5.74 -15.57 -11.56
C VAL A 146 -7.23 -15.88 -11.64
N ALA A 147 -7.78 -16.08 -12.84
CA ALA A 147 -9.19 -16.45 -12.99
C ALA A 147 -9.51 -17.79 -12.29
N ALA A 148 -8.70 -18.82 -12.53
CA ALA A 148 -8.87 -20.14 -11.91
C ALA A 148 -8.69 -20.13 -10.38
N ILE A 149 -7.76 -19.31 -9.87
CA ILE A 149 -7.54 -19.10 -8.44
C ILE A 149 -8.81 -18.56 -7.80
N ILE A 150 -9.41 -17.52 -8.38
CA ILE A 150 -10.60 -16.88 -7.81
C ILE A 150 -11.80 -17.82 -7.86
N GLU A 151 -12.00 -18.53 -8.98
CA GLU A 151 -13.05 -19.53 -9.09
C GLU A 151 -12.89 -20.65 -8.05
N ASN A 152 -11.68 -21.22 -7.93
CA ASN A 152 -11.38 -22.30 -7.00
C ASN A 152 -11.50 -21.83 -5.54
N LEU A 153 -10.97 -20.65 -5.21
CA LEU A 153 -11.04 -20.07 -3.87
C LEU A 153 -12.49 -19.88 -3.43
N ILE A 154 -13.33 -19.30 -4.29
CA ILE A 154 -14.75 -19.07 -3.97
C ILE A 154 -15.48 -20.41 -3.84
N ALA A 155 -15.26 -21.36 -4.74
CA ALA A 155 -15.96 -22.63 -4.71
C ALA A 155 -15.58 -23.50 -3.49
N ASP A 156 -14.28 -23.64 -3.20
CA ASP A 156 -13.77 -24.65 -2.29
C ASP A 156 -13.44 -24.11 -0.89
N HIS A 157 -13.27 -22.80 -0.74
CA HIS A 157 -12.78 -22.20 0.51
C HIS A 157 -13.69 -21.10 1.05
N GLU A 158 -14.30 -20.29 0.18
CA GLU A 158 -15.10 -19.13 0.60
C GLU A 158 -16.45 -19.05 -0.15
N PRO A 159 -17.33 -20.06 -0.02
CA PRO A 159 -18.59 -20.13 -0.78
C PRO A 159 -19.56 -18.97 -0.49
N GLN A 160 -19.39 -18.26 0.61
CA GLN A 160 -20.12 -17.02 0.91
C GLN A 160 -19.79 -15.86 -0.04
N LEU A 161 -18.70 -15.95 -0.81
CA LEU A 161 -18.34 -14.98 -1.84
C LEU A 161 -19.02 -15.26 -3.19
N GLN A 162 -19.73 -16.39 -3.31
CA GLN A 162 -20.40 -16.77 -4.55
C GLN A 162 -21.41 -15.71 -4.99
N LYS A 163 -21.34 -15.28 -6.26
CA LYS A 163 -22.18 -14.24 -6.89
C LYS A 163 -21.96 -12.81 -6.38
N LEU A 164 -21.02 -12.58 -5.48
CA LEU A 164 -20.65 -11.21 -5.10
C LEU A 164 -19.85 -10.55 -6.24
N PRO A 165 -19.92 -9.20 -6.38
CA PRO A 165 -19.13 -8.48 -7.36
C PRO A 165 -17.63 -8.67 -7.10
N ILE A 166 -16.86 -8.84 -8.18
CA ILE A 166 -15.41 -9.01 -8.15
C ILE A 166 -14.78 -7.78 -8.79
N TYR A 167 -13.95 -7.07 -8.03
CA TYR A 167 -13.17 -5.93 -8.47
C TYR A 167 -11.71 -6.34 -8.59
N ALA A 168 -10.99 -5.76 -9.55
CA ALA A 168 -9.55 -5.94 -9.67
C ALA A 168 -8.84 -4.62 -9.42
N LEU A 169 -7.92 -4.60 -8.47
CA LEU A 169 -6.92 -3.55 -8.31
C LEU A 169 -5.57 -4.11 -8.69
N GLY A 170 -4.97 -3.50 -9.70
CA GLY A 170 -3.63 -3.87 -10.15
C GLY A 170 -2.69 -2.67 -10.12
N VAL A 171 -1.43 -2.91 -9.79
CA VAL A 171 -0.40 -1.88 -9.72
C VAL A 171 0.70 -2.18 -10.74
N SER A 172 1.12 -1.20 -11.54
CA SER A 172 2.19 -1.37 -12.53
C SER A 172 1.91 -2.59 -13.42
N SER A 173 2.81 -3.58 -13.52
CA SER A 173 2.54 -4.82 -14.28
C SER A 173 1.26 -5.55 -13.84
N GLY A 174 0.86 -5.46 -12.57
CA GLY A 174 -0.42 -5.97 -12.08
C GLY A 174 -1.60 -5.16 -12.59
N GLY A 175 -1.43 -3.86 -12.84
CA GLY A 175 -2.40 -2.98 -13.49
C GLY A 175 -2.62 -3.36 -14.95
N SER A 176 -1.54 -3.69 -15.67
CA SER A 176 -1.65 -4.27 -17.02
C SER A 176 -2.46 -5.57 -16.99
N LEU A 177 -2.16 -6.47 -16.05
CA LEU A 177 -2.89 -7.72 -15.91
C LEU A 177 -4.37 -7.49 -15.56
N ALA A 178 -4.67 -6.57 -14.64
CA ALA A 178 -6.05 -6.22 -14.26
C ALA A 178 -6.88 -5.73 -15.47
N LEU A 179 -6.29 -4.90 -16.33
CA LEU A 179 -6.92 -4.42 -17.55
C LEU A 179 -7.18 -5.54 -18.58
N LEU A 180 -6.42 -6.63 -18.51
CA LEU A 180 -6.53 -7.81 -19.38
C LEU A 180 -7.43 -8.92 -18.82
N LEU A 181 -7.66 -8.99 -17.50
CA LEU A 181 -8.55 -9.97 -16.85
C LEU A 181 -9.95 -10.11 -17.47
N PRO A 182 -10.59 -9.05 -18.01
CA PRO A 182 -11.85 -9.18 -18.73
C PRO A 182 -11.81 -10.14 -19.95
N LYS A 183 -10.63 -10.59 -20.39
CA LYS A 183 -10.51 -11.65 -21.41
C LYS A 183 -10.94 -13.02 -20.90
N VAL A 184 -10.86 -13.26 -19.60
CA VAL A 184 -10.98 -14.61 -19.00
C VAL A 184 -11.96 -14.68 -17.83
N MET A 185 -12.36 -13.56 -17.23
CA MET A 185 -13.35 -13.54 -16.15
C MET A 185 -14.19 -12.26 -16.15
N GLN A 186 -15.37 -12.32 -15.54
CA GLN A 186 -16.21 -11.15 -15.34
C GLN A 186 -15.77 -10.36 -14.10
N LEU A 187 -15.66 -9.04 -14.28
CA LEU A 187 -15.36 -8.08 -13.21
C LEU A 187 -16.49 -7.05 -13.12
N ALA A 188 -16.71 -6.53 -11.91
CA ALA A 188 -17.61 -5.42 -11.62
C ALA A 188 -16.92 -4.06 -11.77
N GLY A 189 -15.59 -4.01 -11.66
CA GLY A 189 -14.80 -2.79 -11.76
C GLY A 189 -13.30 -3.06 -11.80
N ILE A 190 -12.53 -2.17 -12.42
CA ILE A 190 -11.06 -2.23 -12.47
C ILE A 190 -10.48 -0.92 -11.92
N CYS A 191 -9.49 -1.03 -11.05
CA CYS A 191 -8.60 0.05 -10.65
C CYS A 191 -7.18 -0.27 -11.14
N SER A 192 -6.74 0.43 -12.19
CA SER A 192 -5.36 0.32 -12.68
C SER A 192 -4.52 1.44 -12.08
N GLN A 193 -3.58 1.09 -11.21
CA GLN A 193 -2.64 2.04 -10.64
C GLN A 193 -1.34 2.07 -11.43
N ILE A 194 -0.85 3.28 -11.70
CA ILE A 194 0.44 3.58 -12.35
C ILE A 194 0.68 2.73 -13.60
N MET A 195 -0.38 2.43 -14.35
CA MET A 195 -0.28 1.60 -15.53
C MET A 195 -1.42 1.83 -16.52
N ALA A 196 -1.06 1.65 -17.79
CA ALA A 196 -1.93 1.49 -18.93
C ALA A 196 -1.46 0.27 -19.74
N ILE A 197 -2.20 -0.12 -20.78
CA ILE A 197 -1.78 -1.19 -21.70
C ILE A 197 -1.56 -0.64 -23.10
N TYR A 198 -0.94 -1.44 -23.97
CA TYR A 198 -0.78 -0.98 -25.35
C TYR A 198 -2.14 -0.90 -26.05
N PRO A 199 -2.36 0.06 -26.97
CA PRO A 199 -3.64 0.22 -27.66
C PRO A 199 -4.16 -1.07 -28.31
N GLN A 200 -3.26 -1.89 -28.86
CA GLN A 200 -3.61 -3.18 -29.49
C GLN A 200 -4.09 -4.20 -28.46
N GLU A 201 -3.56 -4.17 -27.24
CA GLU A 201 -4.00 -5.04 -26.15
C GLU A 201 -5.38 -4.62 -25.65
N LEU A 202 -5.60 -3.31 -25.46
CA LEU A 202 -6.91 -2.79 -25.06
C LEU A 202 -7.97 -3.11 -26.13
N GLU A 203 -7.68 -2.81 -27.40
CA GLU A 203 -8.56 -3.16 -28.52
C GLU A 203 -8.85 -4.68 -28.55
N SER A 204 -7.82 -5.51 -28.31
CA SER A 204 -7.98 -6.96 -28.21
C SER A 204 -8.93 -7.36 -27.08
N VAL A 205 -8.85 -6.77 -25.89
CA VAL A 205 -9.78 -7.09 -24.79
C VAL A 205 -11.19 -6.60 -25.12
N LEU A 206 -11.33 -5.36 -25.61
CA LEU A 206 -12.62 -4.79 -26.00
C LEU A 206 -13.28 -5.63 -27.10
N ASN A 207 -12.53 -6.15 -28.06
CA ASN A 207 -13.06 -7.05 -29.09
C ASN A 207 -13.29 -8.49 -28.58
N THR A 208 -12.48 -8.99 -27.65
CA THR A 208 -12.69 -10.32 -27.03
C THR A 208 -13.93 -10.32 -26.15
N SER A 209 -14.20 -9.21 -25.47
CA SER A 209 -15.44 -8.97 -24.74
C SER A 209 -16.66 -9.25 -25.62
N THR A 210 -16.60 -8.89 -26.91
CA THR A 210 -17.68 -9.19 -27.88
C THR A 210 -17.83 -10.68 -28.19
N ARG A 211 -16.78 -11.50 -28.05
CA ARG A 211 -16.86 -12.96 -28.24
C ARG A 211 -17.35 -13.68 -27.00
N LEU A 212 -16.93 -13.27 -25.80
CA LEU A 212 -17.55 -13.76 -24.56
C LEU A 212 -19.02 -13.33 -24.49
N GLN A 213 -19.36 -12.12 -24.94
CA GLN A 213 -20.74 -11.66 -25.16
C GLN A 213 -21.56 -12.61 -26.05
N GLN A 214 -20.94 -13.30 -27.02
CA GLN A 214 -21.66 -14.24 -27.90
C GLN A 214 -21.99 -15.58 -27.21
N LYS A 215 -21.19 -16.02 -26.24
CA LYS A 215 -21.50 -17.22 -25.42
C LYS A 215 -22.35 -16.89 -24.20
N GLU A 216 -22.09 -15.76 -23.57
CA GLU A 216 -22.78 -15.24 -22.40
C GLU A 216 -23.31 -13.86 -22.77
N ARG A 217 -24.60 -13.77 -23.13
CA ARG A 217 -25.30 -12.62 -23.76
C ARG A 217 -25.22 -11.25 -23.04
N HIS A 218 -24.35 -11.07 -22.05
CA HIS A 218 -24.27 -9.93 -21.15
C HIS A 218 -22.86 -9.46 -20.76
N PHE A 219 -21.78 -10.04 -21.29
CA PHE A 219 -20.44 -9.59 -20.91
C PHE A 219 -20.21 -8.12 -21.29
N LYS A 220 -19.75 -7.26 -20.38
CA LYS A 220 -19.39 -5.87 -20.68
C LYS A 220 -18.03 -5.62 -20.04
N TYR A 221 -17.16 -4.91 -20.74
CA TYR A 221 -15.94 -4.41 -20.12
C TYR A 221 -16.33 -3.52 -18.93
N PRO A 222 -15.76 -3.72 -17.74
CA PRO A 222 -16.23 -3.08 -16.52
C PRO A 222 -15.89 -1.58 -16.50
N PRO A 223 -16.55 -0.80 -15.64
CA PRO A 223 -16.07 0.52 -15.24
C PRO A 223 -14.59 0.46 -14.82
N THR A 224 -13.80 1.41 -15.29
CA THR A 224 -12.36 1.44 -15.03
C THR A 224 -11.94 2.77 -14.46
N ILE A 225 -11.18 2.76 -13.38
CA ILE A 225 -10.47 3.94 -12.89
C ILE A 225 -8.97 3.78 -13.10
N PHE A 226 -8.33 4.82 -13.62
CA PHE A 226 -6.88 4.92 -13.66
C PHE A 226 -6.42 5.82 -12.54
N MET A 227 -5.57 5.29 -11.66
CA MET A 227 -4.88 6.09 -10.65
C MET A 227 -3.43 6.24 -11.06
N HIS A 228 -2.91 7.45 -11.22
CA HIS A 228 -1.49 7.63 -11.54
C HIS A 228 -0.91 8.87 -10.88
N MET A 229 0.41 9.02 -10.99
CA MET A 229 1.11 10.19 -10.48
C MET A 229 1.61 11.04 -11.66
N PRO A 230 1.38 12.36 -11.68
CA PRO A 230 1.72 13.19 -12.85
C PRO A 230 3.21 13.29 -13.19
N ARG A 231 4.14 13.01 -12.24
CA ARG A 231 5.58 13.03 -12.57
C ARG A 231 6.04 11.78 -13.30
N ASP A 232 5.23 10.71 -13.32
CA ASP A 232 5.41 9.59 -14.25
C ASP A 232 4.80 9.93 -15.62
N ILE A 233 5.50 10.79 -16.35
CA ILE A 233 5.03 11.35 -17.63
C ILE A 233 4.77 10.28 -18.68
N HIS A 234 5.47 9.16 -18.62
CA HIS A 234 5.36 8.10 -19.61
C HIS A 234 4.06 7.33 -19.42
N THR A 235 3.81 6.88 -18.20
CA THR A 235 2.57 6.21 -17.83
C THR A 235 1.37 7.13 -18.02
N ALA A 236 1.45 8.39 -17.58
CA ALA A 236 0.36 9.36 -17.75
C ALA A 236 -0.04 9.54 -19.23
N SER A 237 0.94 9.50 -20.15
CA SER A 237 0.67 9.59 -21.58
C SER A 237 -0.05 8.37 -22.15
N TYR A 238 0.19 7.17 -21.61
CA TYR A 238 -0.55 5.97 -22.03
C TYR A 238 -1.91 5.88 -21.37
N VAL A 239 -2.03 6.25 -20.09
CA VAL A 239 -3.33 6.35 -19.41
C VAL A 239 -4.28 7.24 -20.20
N LYS A 240 -3.81 8.40 -20.69
CA LYS A 240 -4.62 9.27 -21.54
C LYS A 240 -5.15 8.58 -22.82
N GLN A 241 -4.36 7.69 -23.41
CA GLN A 241 -4.76 6.93 -24.61
C GLN A 241 -5.82 5.88 -24.26
N ASP A 242 -5.62 5.12 -23.17
CA ASP A 242 -6.57 4.11 -22.71
C ASP A 242 -7.91 4.75 -22.31
N VAL A 243 -7.87 5.87 -21.59
CA VAL A 243 -9.08 6.64 -21.23
C VAL A 243 -9.84 7.06 -22.48
N ALA A 244 -9.16 7.61 -23.49
CA ALA A 244 -9.81 8.01 -24.75
C ALA A 244 -10.44 6.82 -25.49
N ALA A 245 -9.78 5.66 -25.47
CA ALA A 245 -10.31 4.43 -26.07
C ALA A 245 -11.54 3.90 -25.32
N LEU A 246 -11.51 3.86 -23.99
CA LEU A 246 -12.65 3.44 -23.17
C LEU A 246 -13.84 4.40 -23.30
N GLN A 247 -13.60 5.71 -23.31
CA GLN A 247 -14.64 6.73 -23.56
C GLN A 247 -15.28 6.54 -24.94
N SER A 248 -14.47 6.29 -25.98
CA SER A 248 -14.96 6.02 -27.34
C SER A 248 -15.81 4.74 -27.40
N ALA A 249 -15.50 3.76 -26.56
CA ALA A 249 -16.26 2.53 -26.39
C ALA A 249 -17.48 2.68 -25.45
N HIS A 250 -17.78 3.89 -24.95
CA HIS A 250 -18.85 4.18 -24.00
C HIS A 250 -18.75 3.37 -22.69
N ILE A 251 -17.53 3.08 -22.26
CA ILE A 251 -17.24 2.44 -20.98
C ILE A 251 -17.05 3.56 -19.94
N PRO A 252 -17.71 3.49 -18.77
CA PRO A 252 -17.45 4.43 -17.69
C PRO A 252 -15.98 4.39 -17.30
N VAL A 253 -15.31 5.54 -17.36
CA VAL A 253 -13.90 5.66 -17.03
C VAL A 253 -13.61 6.97 -16.33
N GLU A 254 -12.79 6.91 -15.30
CA GLU A 254 -12.32 8.06 -14.52
C GLU A 254 -10.82 8.02 -14.32
N VAL A 255 -10.25 9.18 -13.96
CA VAL A 255 -8.84 9.33 -13.62
C VAL A 255 -8.70 10.00 -12.26
N ALA A 256 -7.88 9.42 -11.38
CA ALA A 256 -7.46 10.03 -10.14
C ALA A 256 -5.94 10.25 -10.16
N GLU A 257 -5.50 11.48 -9.92
CA GLU A 257 -4.09 11.82 -9.89
C GLU A 257 -3.61 12.03 -8.45
N THR A 258 -2.44 11.50 -8.12
CA THR A 258 -1.76 11.83 -6.86
C THR A 258 -0.62 12.81 -7.13
N ALA A 259 -0.83 14.06 -6.71
CA ALA A 259 0.16 15.12 -6.81
C ALA A 259 1.29 14.94 -5.78
N ALA A 260 2.45 15.54 -6.09
CA ALA A 260 3.56 15.59 -5.15
C ALA A 260 3.17 16.40 -3.91
N ARG A 261 3.73 16.02 -2.77
CA ARG A 261 3.45 16.65 -1.48
C ARG A 261 4.69 16.80 -0.62
N PRO A 262 4.70 17.72 0.36
CA PRO A 262 5.79 17.82 1.33
C PRO A 262 5.96 16.51 2.10
N LEU A 263 7.20 16.07 2.27
CA LEU A 263 7.54 14.93 3.12
C LEU A 263 7.66 15.42 4.57
N THR A 264 6.56 15.31 5.31
CA THR A 264 6.50 15.74 6.72
C THR A 264 6.61 14.56 7.69
N SER A 265 6.95 14.85 8.94
CA SER A 265 6.96 13.81 9.99
C SER A 265 5.56 13.25 10.23
N ASN A 266 4.52 14.09 10.14
CA ASN A 266 3.12 13.66 10.23
C ASN A 266 2.76 12.70 9.10
N PHE A 267 3.11 13.03 7.85
CA PHE A 267 2.87 12.15 6.71
C PHE A 267 3.55 10.78 6.91
N LEU A 268 4.84 10.75 7.25
CA LEU A 268 5.54 9.48 7.51
C LEU A 268 4.91 8.68 8.66
N THR A 269 4.49 9.34 9.73
CA THR A 269 3.88 8.68 10.88
C THR A 269 2.52 8.07 10.52
N LEU A 270 1.64 8.87 9.90
CA LEU A 270 0.27 8.48 9.58
C LEU A 270 0.22 7.40 8.50
N HIS A 271 1.08 7.50 7.49
CA HIS A 271 1.02 6.60 6.34
C HIS A 271 1.87 5.34 6.50
N SER A 272 2.83 5.28 7.43
CA SER A 272 3.68 4.08 7.63
C SER A 272 3.00 2.89 8.29
N ASP A 273 1.74 3.03 8.67
CA ASP A 273 0.99 2.02 9.41
C ASP A 273 1.66 1.59 10.73
N GLY A 274 2.26 2.56 11.43
CA GLY A 274 2.94 2.34 12.71
C GLY A 274 4.38 1.84 12.59
N GLN A 275 4.90 1.62 11.37
CA GLN A 275 6.29 1.20 11.15
C GLN A 275 7.29 2.34 11.41
N ILE A 276 6.88 3.60 11.19
CA ILE A 276 7.68 4.79 11.49
C ILE A 276 7.03 5.54 12.64
N SER A 277 7.64 5.46 13.82
CA SER A 277 7.20 6.26 14.97
C SER A 277 7.38 7.76 14.73
N HIS A 278 6.62 8.60 15.43
CA HIS A 278 6.71 10.06 15.25
C HIS A 278 8.13 10.62 15.51
N ASN A 279 8.82 10.14 16.55
CA ASN A 279 10.19 10.58 16.84
C ASN A 279 11.17 10.16 15.72
N LEU A 280 10.99 8.96 15.18
CA LEU A 280 11.80 8.48 14.06
C LEU A 280 11.50 9.30 12.79
N ALA A 281 10.24 9.61 12.53
CA ALA A 281 9.83 10.47 11.42
C ALA A 281 10.44 11.87 11.51
N ILE A 282 10.50 12.48 12.70
CA ILE A 282 11.20 13.76 12.95
C ILE A 282 12.69 13.63 12.59
N GLY A 283 13.35 12.57 13.07
CA GLY A 283 14.76 12.31 12.79
C GLY A 283 15.03 12.16 11.29
N ILE A 284 14.20 11.38 10.59
CA ILE A 284 14.31 11.16 9.14
C ILE A 284 14.15 12.48 8.38
N VAL A 285 13.09 13.25 8.64
CA VAL A 285 12.84 14.52 7.95
C VAL A 285 13.98 15.51 8.21
N GLY A 286 14.43 15.63 9.47
CA GLY A 286 15.55 16.49 9.82
C GLY A 286 16.85 16.11 9.11
N ALA A 287 17.13 14.81 8.99
CA ALA A 287 18.29 14.31 8.25
C ALA A 287 18.20 14.63 6.75
N LEU A 288 17.04 14.41 6.13
CA LEU A 288 16.85 14.75 4.71
C LEU A 288 16.99 16.26 4.46
N GLN A 289 16.49 17.10 5.37
CA GLN A 289 16.67 18.56 5.29
C GLN A 289 18.14 18.98 5.43
N LEU A 290 18.86 18.44 6.42
CA LEU A 290 20.28 18.74 6.66
C LEU A 290 21.14 18.44 5.42
N HIS A 291 20.77 17.39 4.67
CA HIS A 291 21.45 16.97 3.46
C HIS A 291 20.90 17.60 2.16
N ASN A 292 20.00 18.60 2.25
CA ASN A 292 19.37 19.28 1.12
C ASN A 292 18.61 18.34 0.16
N LEU A 293 18.08 17.23 0.67
CA LEU A 293 17.26 16.29 -0.08
C LEU A 293 15.78 16.70 -0.11
N LEU A 294 15.39 17.61 0.79
CA LEU A 294 14.13 18.34 0.76
C LEU A 294 14.39 19.81 0.42
N ASP A 295 13.48 20.42 -0.34
CA ASP A 295 13.48 21.85 -0.59
C ASP A 295 12.95 22.66 0.62
N THR A 296 12.95 23.99 0.50
CA THR A 296 12.47 24.88 1.57
C THR A 296 11.00 24.70 1.95
N LYS A 297 10.20 24.03 1.11
CA LYS A 297 8.79 23.72 1.34
C LYS A 297 8.59 22.25 1.78
N GLY A 298 9.67 21.48 1.95
CA GLY A 298 9.64 20.09 2.38
C GLY A 298 9.40 19.08 1.24
N PHE A 299 9.42 19.49 -0.02
CA PHE A 299 9.29 18.56 -1.15
C PHE A 299 10.62 17.89 -1.45
N LEU A 300 10.56 16.62 -1.87
CA LEU A 300 11.73 15.90 -2.36
C LEU A 300 12.29 16.56 -3.62
N VAL A 301 13.59 16.86 -3.58
CA VAL A 301 14.30 17.53 -4.68
C VAL A 301 14.53 16.58 -5.85
N ASN A 302 14.87 15.32 -5.55
CA ASN A 302 15.16 14.28 -6.53
C ASN A 302 14.24 13.07 -6.33
N ASP A 303 14.08 12.30 -7.41
CA ASP A 303 13.42 11.00 -7.37
C ASP A 303 14.12 10.08 -6.35
N PRO A 304 13.42 9.58 -5.31
CA PRO A 304 14.01 8.74 -4.27
C PRO A 304 14.58 7.43 -4.80
N ARG A 305 14.05 6.89 -5.91
CA ARG A 305 14.61 5.68 -6.54
C ARG A 305 15.97 5.97 -7.18
N LYS A 306 16.14 7.15 -7.76
CA LYS A 306 17.39 7.57 -8.43
C LYS A 306 18.42 8.13 -7.45
N SER A 307 17.97 8.72 -6.35
CA SER A 307 18.82 9.34 -5.31
C SER A 307 19.08 8.42 -4.10
N ARG A 308 18.84 7.10 -4.23
CA ARG A 308 18.98 6.13 -3.13
C ARG A 308 20.29 6.22 -2.37
N GLY A 309 21.40 6.29 -3.10
CA GLY A 309 22.72 6.37 -2.47
C GLY A 309 22.92 7.60 -1.59
N GLU A 310 22.18 8.69 -1.83
CA GLU A 310 22.26 9.93 -1.07
C GLU A 310 21.34 9.89 0.14
N TRP A 311 20.06 9.57 -0.06
CA TRP A 311 19.10 9.59 1.03
C TRP A 311 19.34 8.46 2.05
N VAL A 312 19.79 7.28 1.61
CA VAL A 312 20.15 6.19 2.54
C VAL A 312 21.26 6.66 3.48
N LYS A 313 22.33 7.27 2.95
CA LYS A 313 23.42 7.80 3.77
C LYS A 313 22.97 8.88 4.74
N ALA A 314 21.98 9.69 4.35
CA ALA A 314 21.43 10.73 5.21
C ALA A 314 20.62 10.14 6.37
N VAL A 315 19.79 9.13 6.12
CA VAL A 315 18.84 8.61 7.13
C VAL A 315 19.37 7.43 7.93
N GLU A 316 20.37 6.69 7.43
CA GLU A 316 20.97 5.54 8.12
C GLU A 316 21.39 5.84 9.58
N PRO A 317 21.99 7.01 9.90
CA PRO A 317 22.33 7.35 11.28
C PRO A 317 21.14 7.51 12.23
N VAL A 318 19.94 7.78 11.72
CA VAL A 318 18.72 7.96 12.53
C VAL A 318 17.79 6.75 12.46
N THR A 319 17.84 5.95 11.41
CA THR A 319 17.03 4.73 11.27
C THR A 319 17.68 3.51 11.92
N GLU A 320 19.01 3.50 12.06
CA GLU A 320 19.78 2.36 12.53
C GLU A 320 19.28 1.05 11.88
N ASN A 321 18.95 0.03 12.69
CA ASN A 321 18.37 -1.25 12.24
C ASN A 321 16.84 -1.33 12.47
N PHE A 322 16.17 -0.21 12.75
CA PHE A 322 14.72 -0.21 13.02
C PHE A 322 13.88 -0.28 11.74
N LEU A 323 14.42 0.20 10.61
CA LEU A 323 13.76 0.17 9.31
C LEU A 323 14.65 -0.47 8.26
N SER A 324 14.05 -1.30 7.42
CA SER A 324 14.65 -1.69 6.15
C SER A 324 14.80 -0.47 5.25
N LEU A 325 16.00 -0.29 4.69
CA LEU A 325 16.31 0.69 3.63
C LEU A 325 16.53 0.00 2.27
N GLU A 326 16.25 -1.30 2.20
CA GLU A 326 16.38 -2.07 0.96
C GLU A 326 15.29 -1.70 -0.04
N PRO A 327 15.61 -1.65 -1.34
CA PRO A 327 14.61 -1.44 -2.39
C PRO A 327 13.47 -2.45 -2.26
N ASP A 328 12.25 -1.99 -2.55
CA ASP A 328 11.02 -2.78 -2.59
C ASP A 328 10.68 -3.48 -1.24
N LYS A 329 11.38 -3.12 -0.16
CA LYS A 329 11.16 -3.62 1.21
C LYS A 329 11.18 -2.50 2.25
N SER A 330 11.38 -1.26 1.83
CA SER A 330 11.57 -0.11 2.71
C SER A 330 10.28 0.70 2.81
N PRO A 331 9.63 0.75 4.00
CA PRO A 331 8.47 1.61 4.21
C PRO A 331 8.78 3.08 3.92
N LEU A 332 9.99 3.53 4.27
CA LEU A 332 10.43 4.90 4.00
C LEU A 332 10.53 5.16 2.50
N MET A 333 11.12 4.25 1.72
CA MET A 333 11.22 4.41 0.28
C MET A 333 9.84 4.49 -0.38
N THR A 334 8.90 3.61 -0.01
CA THR A 334 7.52 3.63 -0.51
C THR A 334 6.88 4.99 -0.27
N LEU A 335 6.93 5.50 0.97
CA LEU A 335 6.32 6.79 1.32
C LEU A 335 7.02 7.98 0.65
N MET A 336 8.34 7.92 0.48
CA MET A 336 9.07 8.95 -0.27
C MET A 336 8.68 8.94 -1.76
N ASN A 337 8.51 7.76 -2.37
CA ASN A 337 8.05 7.66 -3.76
C ASN A 337 6.63 8.21 -3.93
N VAL A 338 5.73 7.93 -2.98
CA VAL A 338 4.38 8.53 -2.94
C VAL A 338 4.47 10.06 -2.82
N ALA A 339 5.26 10.57 -1.88
CA ALA A 339 5.41 12.01 -1.68
C ALA A 339 6.05 12.72 -2.89
N PHE A 340 6.98 12.05 -3.57
CA PHE A 340 7.57 12.53 -4.81
C PHE A 340 6.58 12.55 -5.97
N ALA A 341 5.48 11.78 -5.90
CA ALA A 341 4.54 11.53 -6.99
C ALA A 341 5.18 10.88 -8.23
N GLY A 342 5.97 9.82 -8.01
CA GLY A 342 6.62 9.01 -9.05
C GLY A 342 5.85 7.73 -9.43
N HIS A 343 6.55 6.67 -9.85
CA HIS A 343 5.93 5.39 -10.17
C HIS A 343 5.77 4.52 -8.91
N GLU A 344 4.70 4.70 -8.13
CA GLU A 344 4.48 3.97 -6.86
C GLU A 344 2.99 3.63 -6.62
N ILE A 345 2.75 2.60 -5.80
CA ILE A 345 1.40 2.24 -5.31
C ILE A 345 0.75 3.47 -4.65
N ILE A 346 -0.54 3.66 -4.89
CA ILE A 346 -1.27 4.88 -4.52
C ILE A 346 -2.47 4.54 -3.65
N THR A 347 -2.56 5.13 -2.47
CA THR A 347 -3.77 5.02 -1.63
C THR A 347 -4.54 6.33 -1.49
N SER A 348 -3.96 7.46 -1.91
CA SER A 348 -4.71 8.73 -1.94
C SER A 348 -5.78 8.67 -3.01
N GLY A 349 -7.05 8.90 -2.63
CA GLY A 349 -8.21 8.79 -3.51
C GLY A 349 -8.71 7.35 -3.71
N LEU A 350 -8.10 6.36 -3.05
CA LEU A 350 -8.47 4.95 -3.26
C LEU A 350 -9.82 4.60 -2.62
N ASP A 351 -10.16 5.20 -1.47
CA ASP A 351 -11.47 5.02 -0.84
C ASP A 351 -12.59 5.51 -1.79
N SER A 352 -12.38 6.70 -2.35
CA SER A 352 -13.26 7.30 -3.36
C SER A 352 -13.32 6.48 -4.66
N ALA A 353 -12.19 5.93 -5.10
CA ALA A 353 -12.10 5.07 -6.29
C ALA A 353 -12.92 3.78 -6.12
N LEU A 354 -12.74 3.07 -5.00
CA LEU A 354 -13.49 1.86 -4.70
C LEU A 354 -15.00 2.15 -4.60
N LYS A 355 -15.36 3.25 -3.93
CA LYS A 355 -16.75 3.72 -3.88
C LYS A 355 -17.34 3.96 -5.27
N TRP A 356 -16.60 4.58 -6.19
CA TRP A 356 -17.07 4.82 -7.55
C TRP A 356 -17.28 3.53 -8.35
N LEU A 357 -16.38 2.55 -8.19
CA LEU A 357 -16.54 1.23 -8.80
C LEU A 357 -17.76 0.49 -8.25
N GLU A 358 -18.02 0.56 -6.95
CA GLU A 358 -19.21 -0.03 -6.30
C GLU A 358 -20.52 0.56 -6.80
N HIS A 359 -20.51 1.83 -7.23
CA HIS A 359 -21.64 2.49 -7.88
C HIS A 359 -21.72 2.21 -9.39
N GLY A 360 -20.96 1.23 -9.90
CA GLY A 360 -20.98 0.84 -11.31
C GLY A 360 -20.42 1.92 -12.24
N GLY A 361 -19.45 2.69 -11.76
CA GLY A 361 -18.84 3.77 -12.53
C GLY A 361 -19.67 5.06 -12.56
N GLN A 362 -20.43 5.32 -11.49
CA GLN A 362 -21.31 6.48 -11.38
C GLN A 362 -20.99 7.28 -10.11
N GLY A 363 -21.25 8.59 -10.17
CA GLY A 363 -21.02 9.50 -9.06
C GLY A 363 -19.98 10.57 -9.40
N ASP A 364 -19.75 11.44 -8.43
CA ASP A 364 -18.80 12.56 -8.55
C ASP A 364 -17.51 12.19 -7.82
N LEU A 365 -16.61 11.52 -8.54
CA LEU A 365 -15.34 11.05 -7.99
C LEU A 365 -14.48 12.22 -7.50
N ALA A 366 -14.39 13.30 -8.26
CA ALA A 366 -13.57 14.46 -7.90
C ALA A 366 -14.02 15.07 -6.57
N ARG A 367 -15.33 15.19 -6.36
CA ARG A 367 -15.87 15.64 -5.06
C ARG A 367 -15.51 14.68 -3.93
N TRP A 368 -15.63 13.36 -4.13
CA TRP A 368 -15.29 12.39 -3.09
C TRP A 368 -13.80 12.40 -2.75
N ILE A 369 -12.92 12.51 -3.75
CA ILE A 369 -11.48 12.64 -3.52
C ILE A 369 -11.19 13.90 -2.71
N HIS A 370 -11.81 15.03 -3.03
CA HIS A 370 -11.64 16.26 -2.26
C HIS A 370 -12.12 16.11 -0.80
N GLU A 371 -13.26 15.45 -0.57
CA GLU A 371 -13.78 15.13 0.76
C GLU A 371 -12.80 14.21 1.54
N GLU A 372 -12.21 13.21 0.87
CA GLU A 372 -11.21 12.28 1.41
C GLU A 372 -9.91 13.02 1.81
N GLU A 373 -9.35 13.82 0.90
CA GLU A 373 -8.12 14.60 1.16
C GLU A 373 -8.29 15.58 2.32
N THR A 374 -9.47 16.21 2.42
CA THR A 374 -9.82 17.10 3.54
C THR A 374 -9.84 16.34 4.86
N ALA A 375 -10.47 15.16 4.88
CA ALA A 375 -10.56 14.32 6.08
C ALA A 375 -9.19 13.80 6.55
N GLU A 376 -8.27 13.58 5.61
CA GLU A 376 -6.89 13.14 5.89
C GLU A 376 -5.95 14.28 6.28
N GLY A 377 -6.40 15.53 6.22
CA GLY A 377 -5.55 16.70 6.45
C GLY A 377 -4.44 16.84 5.40
N LEU A 378 -4.72 16.40 4.17
CA LEU A 378 -3.81 16.45 3.02
C LEU A 378 -3.95 17.76 2.21
N GLU A 379 -4.84 18.67 2.60
CA GLU A 379 -4.90 20.01 2.01
C GLU A 379 -3.60 20.78 2.27
N ALA A 380 -3.04 21.33 1.19
CA ALA A 380 -1.78 22.08 1.16
C ALA A 380 -1.93 23.54 1.61
#